data_AF-A0A435TRK0-F1
#
_entry.id   AF-A0A435TRK0-F1
#
_cell.length_a   1.000
_cell.length_b   1.000
_cell.length_c   1.000
_cell.angle_alpha   90.00
_cell.angle_beta   90.00
_cell.angle_gamma   90.00
#
_symmetry.space_group_name_H-M   'P 1'
#
loop_
_entity.id
_entity.type
_entity.pdbx_description
1 polymer ?
#
loop_
_entity_poly.entity_id
_entity_poly.type
_entity_poly.pdbx_seq_one_letter_code
_entity_poly.pdbx_strand_id
1 'polypeptide(L)'
;MDGKMLARLGAVVFIALAVTATAIELTRKADQRSTSPAGRTETTNADPLRGELIRCQELGEAGARDPTCLRAWAESRHRFLAPAPPAIERQEAQ
;
A
#
# COMPACT_ATOMS: atom_id res chain seq x y z
N MET A 1 2.52 31.16 -33.36
CA MET A 1 2.96 30.49 -32.11
C MET A 1 4.47 30.37 -32.17
N ASP A 2 5.18 30.90 -31.18
CA ASP A 2 6.65 30.84 -31.15
C ASP A 2 7.14 29.39 -31.06
N GLY A 3 7.68 28.88 -32.17
CA GLY A 3 8.21 27.51 -32.23
C GLY A 3 9.28 27.23 -31.16
N LYS A 4 9.97 28.26 -30.68
CA LYS A 4 10.92 28.18 -29.57
C LYS A 4 10.24 27.90 -28.23
N MET A 5 9.03 28.42 -28.02
CA MET A 5 8.23 28.16 -26.82
C MET A 5 7.67 26.73 -26.85
N LEU A 6 7.21 26.28 -28.02
CA LEU A 6 6.75 24.90 -28.21
C LEU A 6 7.88 23.88 -28.02
N ALA A 7 9.08 24.16 -28.54
CA ALA A 7 10.24 23.29 -28.34
C ALA A 7 10.66 23.19 -26.86
N ARG A 8 10.62 24.31 -26.13
CA ARG A 8 10.90 24.32 -24.68
C ARG A 8 9.85 23.53 -23.90
N LEU A 9 8.57 23.68 -24.25
CA LEU A 9 7.49 22.94 -23.61
C LEU A 9 7.66 21.44 -23.82
N GLY A 10 7.93 21.02 -25.06
CA GLY A 10 8.20 19.61 -25.37
C GLY A 10 9.39 19.05 -24.60
N ALA A 11 10.49 19.79 -24.50
CA ALA A 11 11.68 19.38 -23.74
C ALA A 11 11.38 19.21 -22.24
N VAL A 12 10.64 20.14 -21.64
CA VAL A 12 10.26 20.07 -20.22
C VAL A 12 9.36 18.87 -19.94
N VAL A 13 8.36 18.62 -20.79
CA VAL A 13 7.47 17.45 -20.66
C VAL A 13 8.27 16.15 -20.78
N PHE A 14 9.18 16.06 -21.75
CA PHE A 14 10.01 14.87 -21.92
C PHE A 14 10.92 14.61 -20.71
N ILE A 15 11.56 15.65 -20.17
CA ILE A 15 12.39 15.54 -18.95
C ILE A 15 11.53 15.08 -17.76
N ALA A 16 10.34 15.65 -17.57
CA ALA A 16 9.44 15.26 -16.50
C ALA A 16 9.02 13.77 -16.61
N LEU A 17 8.70 13.31 -17.82
CA LEU A 17 8.39 11.90 -18.07
C LEU A 17 9.59 10.99 -17.79
N ALA A 18 10.78 11.36 -18.23
CA ALA A 18 12.00 10.59 -17.99
C ALA A 18 12.34 10.47 -16.49
N VAL A 19 12.21 11.57 -15.73
CA VAL A 19 12.41 11.57 -14.28
C VAL A 19 11.38 10.69 -13.58
N THR A 20 10.11 10.79 -13.97
CA THR A 20 9.03 9.97 -13.39
C THR A 20 9.26 8.48 -13.65
N ALA A 21 9.61 8.10 -14.89
CA ALA A 21 9.93 6.72 -15.23
C ALA A 21 11.13 6.19 -14.42
N THR A 22 12.16 7.02 -14.23
CA THR A 22 13.33 6.66 -13.40
C THR A 22 12.93 6.48 -11.94
N ALA A 23 12.09 7.37 -11.40
CA ALA A 23 11.58 7.25 -10.04
C ALA A 23 10.81 5.93 -9.85
N ILE A 24 9.92 5.58 -10.78
CA ILE A 24 9.15 4.33 -10.74
C ILE A 24 10.09 3.11 -10.80
N GLU A 25 11.11 3.11 -11.65
CA GLU A 25 12.04 1.97 -11.74
C GLU A 25 12.86 1.81 -10.45
N LEU A 26 13.26 2.92 -9.82
CA LEU A 26 13.93 2.90 -8.51
C LEU A 26 12.99 2.40 -7.40
N THR A 27 11.73 2.86 -7.37
CA THR A 27 10.72 2.38 -6.44
C THR A 27 10.44 0.89 -6.66
N ARG A 28 10.31 0.43 -7.91
CA ARG A 28 10.09 -0.97 -8.26
C ARG A 28 11.27 -1.86 -7.89
N LYS A 29 12.51 -1.38 -8.04
CA LYS A 29 13.73 -2.10 -7.63
C LYS A 29 13.87 -2.15 -6.12
N ALA A 30 13.46 -1.08 -5.42
CA ALA A 30 13.30 -1.08 -3.97
C ALA A 30 12.21 -2.07 -3.56
N ASP A 31 11.07 -2.11 -4.24
CA ASP A 31 9.98 -3.05 -4.00
C ASP A 31 10.44 -4.49 -4.22
N GLN A 32 11.15 -4.79 -5.31
CA GLN A 32 11.75 -6.12 -5.56
C GLN A 32 12.80 -6.50 -4.51
N ARG A 33 13.55 -5.55 -3.94
CA ARG A 33 14.49 -5.79 -2.83
C ARG A 33 13.77 -5.92 -1.48
N SER A 34 12.65 -5.23 -1.30
CA SER A 34 11.68 -5.37 -0.21
C SER A 34 10.76 -6.59 -0.37
N THR A 35 10.77 -7.22 -1.54
CA THR A 35 10.18 -8.54 -1.81
C THR A 35 11.17 -9.66 -1.44
N SER A 36 12.33 -9.34 -0.85
CA SER A 36 12.91 -10.25 0.13
C SER A 36 11.89 -10.33 1.28
N PRO A 37 11.38 -11.52 1.66
CA PRO A 37 10.23 -11.66 2.54
C PRO A 37 10.61 -11.36 4.00
N ALA A 38 11.13 -10.18 4.30
CA ALA A 38 11.41 -9.68 5.64
C ALA A 38 10.15 -9.07 6.31
N GLY A 39 8.97 -9.52 5.86
CA GLY A 39 7.67 -9.11 6.38
C GLY A 39 6.55 -10.12 6.10
N ARG A 40 6.88 -11.34 5.65
CA ARG A 40 5.94 -12.47 5.73
C ARG A 40 5.96 -12.98 7.17
N THR A 41 5.26 -12.29 8.05
CA THR A 41 4.28 -12.99 8.90
C THR A 41 3.15 -13.36 7.94
N GLU A 42 3.08 -14.49 7.22
CA GLU A 42 3.17 -15.88 7.69
C GLU A 42 2.93 -16.03 9.20
N THR A 43 1.85 -15.41 9.66
CA THR A 43 1.21 -15.84 10.89
C THR A 43 -0.23 -16.12 10.55
N THR A 44 -0.48 -17.42 10.35
CA THR A 44 -1.75 -18.07 10.68
C THR A 44 -2.93 -17.78 9.75
N ASN A 45 -3.11 -18.70 8.79
CA ASN A 45 -4.41 -19.25 8.40
C ASN A 45 -5.51 -18.24 8.01
N ALA A 46 -5.58 -17.89 6.72
CA ALA A 46 -6.76 -17.31 6.06
C ALA A 46 -7.59 -16.33 6.94
N ASP A 47 -7.01 -15.20 7.36
CA ASP A 47 -7.80 -14.17 8.06
C ASP A 47 -8.99 -13.79 7.17
N PRO A 48 -10.25 -14.10 7.56
CA PRO A 48 -11.43 -13.81 6.74
C PRO A 48 -11.54 -12.31 6.46
N LEU A 49 -10.97 -11.48 7.33
CA LEU A 49 -10.87 -10.04 7.12
C LEU A 49 -10.06 -9.68 5.87
N ARG A 50 -8.99 -10.42 5.57
CA ARG A 50 -8.17 -10.18 4.37
C ARG A 50 -8.94 -10.53 3.09
N GLY A 51 -9.75 -11.58 3.11
CA GLY A 51 -10.62 -11.94 1.99
C GLY A 51 -11.68 -10.86 1.72
N GLU A 52 -12.32 -10.35 2.77
CA GLU A 52 -13.29 -9.25 2.66
C GLU A 52 -12.65 -7.94 2.17
N LEU A 53 -11.44 -7.62 2.64
CA LEU A 53 -10.68 -6.45 2.16
C LEU A 53 -10.39 -6.51 0.66
N ILE A 54 -9.99 -7.69 0.15
CA ILE A 54 -9.73 -7.91 -1.28
C ILE A 54 -11.04 -7.76 -2.08
N ARG A 55 -12.13 -8.40 -1.64
CA ARG A 55 -13.44 -8.27 -2.29
C ARG A 55 -13.87 -6.80 -2.36
N CYS A 56 -13.68 -6.04 -1.29
CA CYS A 56 -14.03 -4.63 -1.23
C CYS A 56 -13.15 -3.76 -2.15
N GLN A 57 -11.89 -4.12 -2.37
CA GLN A 57 -11.03 -3.45 -3.35
C GLN A 57 -11.48 -3.72 -4.79
N GLU A 58 -11.88 -4.97 -5.11
CA GLU A 58 -12.38 -5.33 -6.44
C GLU A 58 -13.68 -4.59 -6.81
N LEU A 59 -14.49 -4.22 -5.81
CA LEU A 59 -15.70 -3.41 -5.99
C LEU A 59 -15.42 -1.92 -6.30
N GLY A 60 -14.21 -1.43 -6.03
CA GLY A 60 -13.83 -0.03 -6.26
C GLY A 60 -14.76 0.98 -5.58
N GLU A 61 -15.26 1.96 -6.35
CA GLU A 61 -16.17 3.02 -5.87
C GLU A 61 -17.49 2.51 -5.28
N ALA A 62 -17.93 1.30 -5.65
CA ALA A 62 -19.10 0.69 -5.03
C ALA A 62 -18.77 0.19 -3.61
N GLY A 63 -17.56 -0.35 -3.41
CA GLY A 63 -17.07 -0.79 -2.10
C GLY A 63 -16.92 0.38 -1.11
N ALA A 64 -16.56 1.57 -1.58
CA ALA A 64 -16.42 2.76 -0.73
C ALA A 64 -17.76 3.22 -0.09
N ARG A 65 -18.89 2.85 -0.68
CA ARG A 65 -20.25 3.16 -0.17
C ARG A 65 -20.93 1.98 0.50
N ASP A 66 -20.31 0.79 0.47
CA ASP A 66 -20.87 -0.42 1.05
C ASP A 66 -20.60 -0.47 2.57
N PRO A 67 -21.65 -0.61 3.41
CA PRO A 67 -21.51 -0.60 4.87
C PRO A 67 -20.75 -1.80 5.44
N THR A 68 -20.69 -2.92 4.71
CA THR A 68 -19.89 -4.10 5.08
C THR A 68 -18.42 -3.84 4.81
N CYS A 69 -18.09 -3.23 3.67
CA CYS A 69 -16.73 -2.83 3.34
C CYS A 69 -16.17 -1.78 4.31
N LEU A 70 -16.98 -0.78 4.68
CA LEU A 70 -16.59 0.23 5.67
C LEU A 70 -16.26 -0.37 7.03
N ARG A 71 -17.02 -1.39 7.48
CA ARG A 71 -16.72 -2.12 8.73
C ARG A 71 -15.42 -2.92 8.63
N ALA A 72 -15.18 -3.61 7.52
CA ALA A 72 -13.95 -4.37 7.31
C ALA A 72 -12.71 -3.45 7.35
N TRP A 73 -12.80 -2.25 6.77
CA TRP A 73 -11.74 -1.25 6.83
C TRP A 73 -11.49 -0.70 8.23
N ALA A 74 -12.56 -0.39 8.97
CA ALA A 74 -12.46 0.09 10.35
C ALA A 74 -11.79 -0.96 11.26
N GLU A 75 -12.18 -2.23 11.13
CA GLU A 75 -11.59 -3.36 11.86
C GLU A 75 -10.12 -3.55 11.52
N SER A 76 -9.77 -3.52 10.23
CA SER A 76 -8.37 -3.61 9.79
C SER A 76 -7.53 -2.49 10.40
N ARG A 77 -7.99 -1.25 10.29
CA ARG A 77 -7.32 -0.09 10.88
C ARG A 77 -7.17 -0.23 12.40
N HIS A 78 -8.21 -0.70 13.10
CA HIS A 78 -8.15 -0.90 14.55
C HIS A 78 -7.06 -1.91 14.92
N ARG A 79 -6.97 -3.04 14.22
CA ARG A 79 -5.92 -4.05 14.46
C ARG A 79 -4.51 -3.50 14.19
N PHE A 80 -4.35 -2.73 13.11
CA PHE A 80 -3.05 -2.11 12.79
C PHE A 80 -2.62 -1.06 13.82
N LEU A 81 -3.57 -0.34 14.42
CA LEU A 81 -3.30 0.70 15.41
C LEU A 81 -3.37 0.20 16.85
N ALA A 82 -3.74 -1.07 17.07
CA ALA A 82 -3.83 -1.64 18.40
C ALA A 82 -2.43 -1.66 19.05
N PRO A 83 -2.29 -1.19 20.30
CA PRO A 83 -1.06 -1.36 21.05
C PRO A 83 -0.70 -2.84 21.11
N ALA A 84 0.59 -3.17 20.94
CA ALA A 84 1.05 -4.53 21.18
C ALA A 84 0.61 -4.96 22.59
N PRO A 85 0.07 -6.19 22.75
CA PRO A 85 -0.40 -6.64 24.05
C PRO A 85 0.72 -6.46 25.07
N PRO A 86 0.41 -5.96 26.28
CA PRO A 86 1.42 -5.68 27.28
C PRO A 86 2.19 -6.98 27.57
N ALA A 87 3.52 -6.91 27.63
CA ALA A 87 4.43 -8.05 27.83
C ALA A 87 4.32 -8.72 29.22
N ILE A 88 3.22 -8.49 29.93
CA ILE A 88 2.86 -8.97 31.27
C ILE A 88 2.42 -10.45 31.14
N GLU A 89 3.33 -11.28 30.69
CA GLU A 89 3.20 -12.74 30.72
C GLU A 89 4.59 -13.39 30.59
N ARG A 90 5.59 -12.65 30.05
CA ARG A 90 6.99 -13.11 30.01
C ARG A 90 7.71 -13.04 31.36
N GLN A 91 7.15 -12.43 32.40
CA GLN A 91 7.79 -12.29 33.71
C GLN A 91 7.29 -13.29 34.78
N GLU A 92 6.14 -13.93 34.61
CA GLU A 92 5.66 -14.93 35.59
C GLU A 92 6.17 -16.37 35.30
N ALA A 93 6.93 -16.55 34.21
CA ALA A 93 7.53 -17.82 33.83
C ALA A 93 9.07 -17.85 33.86
N GLN A 94 9.72 -16.87 34.51
CA GLN A 94 11.15 -16.93 34.86
C GLN A 94 11.36 -16.90 36.37
#